data_AF-A0A820NAI4-F1
#
_entry.id   AF-A0A820NAI4-F1
#
_cell.length_a   1.000
_cell.length_b   1.000
_cell.length_c   1.000
_cell.angle_alpha   90.00
_cell.angle_beta   90.00
_cell.angle_gamma   90.00
#
_symmetry.space_group_name_H-M   'P 1'
#
loop_
_entity.id
_entity.type
_entity.pdbx_description
1 polymer ?
#
loop_
_entity_poly.entity_id
_entity_poly.type
_entity_poly.pdbx_seq_one_letter_code
_entity_poly.pdbx_strand_id
1 'polypeptide(L)'
;MEIARRIYFIFFGLVFTILIDLYLSSSNNVLILLAFIRILGISIAFFYRIIYDNYDKNVNYNTTKTFWNPFKNIFVVIAAIEQAFVMYYIEFSLNFQSILYIIEQVSMPLFAYLWIRRIEKENFSFLQYIWFEIFHSTNDHAEVFVPLYTGRLLSSVAFKEAWLQFQYNLIMFVVVNFAGGFLGGFRMGIFSLCISRLSIRLRTTLFQSYLRQEIGFFDTHESGKLLSRLNQDTQIMSSTVANNIAQCITALVRFIGTLIMMIKLSIHLTIACLVGAPLILIVAKICGNAHRRISEKVQDLSAEAFEIAEETIQTIRTVRSFGNEDEELKRFETTLQQSYQVLWLQAILTAAQKWFVEVSHSAMIYKIISSNVF
;
A
#
# COMPACT_ATOMS: atom_id res chain seq x y z
N MET A 1 -4.23 1.32 18.45
CA MET A 1 -3.65 2.66 18.23
C MET A 1 -2.24 2.79 18.81
N GLU A 2 -1.96 2.29 20.02
CA GLU A 2 -0.60 2.29 20.60
C GLU A 2 0.44 1.48 19.81
N ILE A 3 0.06 0.31 19.27
CA ILE A 3 0.92 -0.52 18.40
C ILE A 3 1.42 0.27 17.18
N ALA A 4 0.51 0.92 16.44
CA ALA A 4 0.86 1.71 15.26
C ALA A 4 1.74 2.93 15.61
N ARG A 5 1.46 3.57 16.75
CA ARG A 5 2.24 4.68 17.31
C ARG A 5 3.68 4.27 17.62
N ARG A 6 3.86 3.03 18.06
CA ARG A 6 5.14 2.45 18.44
C ARG A 6 5.92 1.92 17.23
N ILE A 7 5.26 1.27 16.26
CA ILE A 7 5.88 0.86 14.98
C ILE A 7 6.43 2.08 14.21
N TYR A 8 5.69 3.19 14.21
CA TYR A 8 6.14 4.45 13.60
C TYR A 8 7.46 4.96 14.19
N PHE A 9 7.61 4.91 15.53
CA PHE A 9 8.80 5.38 16.23
C PHE A 9 10.02 4.49 16.03
N ILE A 10 9.84 3.17 15.97
CA ILE A 10 10.94 2.25 15.60
C ILE A 10 11.45 2.60 14.22
N PHE A 11 10.52 2.69 13.26
CA PHE A 11 10.85 2.72 11.85
C PHE A 11 11.47 4.07 11.47
N PHE A 12 10.97 5.18 12.03
CA PHE A 12 11.57 6.51 11.85
C PHE A 12 12.97 6.61 12.47
N GLY A 13 13.20 6.01 13.65
CA GLY A 13 14.54 5.88 14.21
C GLY A 13 15.47 5.09 13.28
N LEU A 14 14.98 3.97 12.72
CA LEU A 14 15.73 3.10 11.82
C LEU A 14 16.17 3.83 10.53
N VAL A 15 15.26 4.55 9.88
CA VAL A 15 15.52 5.25 8.61
C VAL A 15 16.38 6.49 8.81
N PHE A 16 16.21 7.21 9.92
CA PHE A 16 17.03 8.37 10.22
C PHE A 16 18.46 7.98 10.61
N THR A 17 18.64 6.84 11.28
CA THR A 17 19.97 6.28 11.57
C THR A 17 20.68 5.87 10.27
N ILE A 18 19.98 5.18 9.36
CA ILE A 18 20.51 4.81 8.02
C ILE A 18 20.95 6.05 7.21
N LEU A 19 20.18 7.14 7.23
CA LEU A 19 20.49 8.38 6.50
C LEU A 19 21.69 9.12 7.09
N ILE A 20 21.83 9.13 8.42
CA ILE A 20 22.99 9.70 9.12
C ILE A 20 24.24 8.84 8.90
N ASP A 21 24.11 7.52 8.88
CA ASP A 21 25.22 6.58 8.65
C ASP A 21 25.75 6.68 7.21
N LEU A 22 24.88 6.84 6.22
CA LEU A 22 25.25 7.11 4.83
C LEU A 22 25.94 8.48 4.66
N TYR A 23 25.57 9.48 5.46
CA TYR A 23 26.21 10.79 5.49
C TYR A 23 27.61 10.76 6.14
N LEU A 24 27.82 9.86 7.11
CA LEU A 24 29.10 9.70 7.83
C LEU A 24 30.06 8.69 7.18
N SER A 25 29.59 7.85 6.25
CA SER A 25 30.34 6.75 5.60
C SER A 25 31.36 7.19 4.52
N SER A 26 32.04 8.32 4.74
CA SER A 26 33.13 8.76 3.86
C SER A 26 34.48 8.08 4.17
N SER A 27 34.66 7.32 5.28
CA SER A 27 36.00 6.77 5.56
C SER A 27 36.20 5.50 6.40
N ASN A 28 35.24 4.92 7.14
CA ASN A 28 35.55 3.79 8.05
C ASN A 28 34.50 2.68 8.16
N ASN A 29 34.87 1.46 7.76
CA ASN A 29 34.03 0.25 7.71
C ASN A 29 33.57 -0.30 9.09
N VAL A 30 34.24 0.06 10.19
CA VAL A 30 33.92 -0.44 11.55
C VAL A 30 32.68 0.26 12.13
N LEU A 31 32.47 1.55 11.81
CA LEU A 31 31.28 2.31 12.20
C LEU A 31 30.00 1.75 11.58
N ILE A 32 30.10 1.23 10.34
CA ILE A 32 28.98 0.64 9.60
C ILE A 32 28.50 -0.67 10.27
N LEU A 33 29.42 -1.52 10.72
CA LEU A 33 29.08 -2.77 11.42
C LEU A 33 28.43 -2.50 12.78
N LEU A 34 28.93 -1.49 13.52
CA LEU A 34 28.36 -1.08 14.80
C LEU A 34 26.97 -0.46 14.66
N ALA A 35 26.76 0.36 13.64
CA ALA A 35 25.47 0.92 13.31
C ALA A 35 24.44 -0.16 12.99
N PHE A 36 24.84 -1.20 12.23
CA PHE A 36 23.96 -2.33 11.91
C PHE A 36 23.53 -3.13 13.15
N ILE A 37 24.47 -3.41 14.07
CA ILE A 37 24.18 -4.11 15.34
C ILE A 37 23.23 -3.27 16.22
N ARG A 38 23.42 -1.94 16.24
CA ARG A 38 22.60 -1.00 17.01
C ARG A 38 21.18 -0.87 16.47
N ILE A 39 21.04 -0.81 15.15
CA ILE A 39 19.76 -0.83 14.44
C ILE A 39 18.98 -2.12 14.74
N LEU A 40 19.67 -3.26 14.71
CA LEU A 40 19.07 -4.56 15.01
C LEU A 40 18.62 -4.65 16.48
N GLY A 41 19.46 -4.18 17.41
CA GLY A 41 19.17 -4.17 18.85
C GLY A 41 17.97 -3.30 19.23
N ILE A 42 17.90 -2.06 18.72
CA ILE A 42 16.80 -1.13 18.99
C ILE A 42 15.48 -1.66 18.38
N SER A 43 15.54 -2.22 17.17
CA SER A 43 14.37 -2.78 16.50
C SER A 43 13.80 -3.99 17.26
N ILE A 44 14.66 -4.91 17.73
CA ILE A 44 14.25 -6.09 18.50
C ILE A 44 13.69 -5.68 19.88
N ALA A 45 14.34 -4.75 20.58
CA ALA A 45 13.91 -4.28 21.91
C ALA A 45 12.51 -3.66 21.88
N PHE A 46 12.26 -2.89 20.83
CA PHE A 46 11.04 -2.13 20.70
C PHE A 46 9.92 -3.01 20.12
N PHE A 47 10.23 -3.98 19.24
CA PHE A 47 9.29 -5.03 18.82
C PHE A 47 8.85 -5.89 20.01
N TYR A 48 9.78 -6.31 20.88
CA TYR A 48 9.48 -7.00 22.14
C TYR A 48 8.54 -6.19 23.03
N ARG A 49 8.80 -4.88 23.19
CA ARG A 49 7.98 -3.99 24.03
C ARG A 49 6.61 -3.67 23.43
N ILE A 50 6.48 -3.63 22.10
CA ILE A 50 5.20 -3.47 21.40
C ILE A 50 4.29 -4.67 21.64
N ILE A 51 4.83 -5.88 21.51
CA ILE A 51 4.03 -7.09 21.66
C ILE A 51 3.71 -7.32 23.13
N TYR A 52 4.67 -7.11 24.04
CA TYR A 52 4.45 -7.28 25.48
C TYR A 52 3.41 -6.29 26.05
N ASP A 53 3.41 -5.02 25.61
CA ASP A 53 2.48 -4.00 26.15
C ASP A 53 1.06 -4.08 25.54
N ASN A 54 0.88 -4.74 24.38
CA ASN A 54 -0.41 -4.83 23.70
C ASN A 54 -1.01 -6.24 23.66
N TYR A 55 -0.34 -7.24 24.24
CA TYR A 55 -0.94 -8.55 24.46
C TYR A 55 -1.77 -8.51 25.74
N ASP A 56 -3.06 -8.80 25.60
CA ASP A 56 -4.07 -8.70 26.65
C ASP A 56 -3.59 -9.39 27.94
N LYS A 57 -3.52 -8.64 29.04
CA LYS A 57 -3.09 -9.13 30.38
C LYS A 57 -3.98 -10.25 30.91
N ASN A 58 -5.11 -10.52 30.25
CA ASN A 58 -6.06 -11.57 30.60
C ASN A 58 -5.69 -12.96 30.05
N VAL A 59 -4.69 -13.10 29.17
CA VAL A 59 -4.29 -14.40 28.59
C VAL A 59 -3.06 -14.98 29.31
N ASN A 60 -3.34 -15.89 30.25
CA ASN A 60 -2.47 -16.89 30.90
C ASN A 60 -0.94 -16.60 30.94
N TYR A 61 -0.51 -15.95 32.02
CA TYR A 61 0.84 -15.42 32.30
C TYR A 61 2.01 -16.43 32.20
N ASN A 62 1.78 -17.73 32.46
CA ASN A 62 2.86 -18.73 32.55
C ASN A 62 3.34 -19.25 31.19
N THR A 63 2.45 -19.37 30.21
CA THR A 63 2.78 -19.73 28.81
C THR A 63 3.49 -18.60 28.07
N THR A 64 3.19 -17.35 28.42
CA THR A 64 3.87 -16.16 27.88
C THR A 64 5.32 -16.09 28.37
N LYS A 65 5.57 -16.33 29.66
CA LYS A 65 6.93 -16.24 30.23
C LYS A 65 7.91 -17.27 29.62
N THR A 66 7.43 -18.46 29.30
CA THR A 66 8.24 -19.54 28.69
C THR A 66 8.57 -19.28 27.22
N PHE A 67 7.66 -18.66 26.46
CA PHE A 67 7.92 -18.26 25.06
C PHE A 67 8.87 -17.05 24.93
N TRP A 68 8.77 -16.07 25.83
CA TRP A 68 9.47 -14.77 25.70
C TRP A 68 10.86 -14.68 26.35
N ASN A 69 11.17 -15.55 27.33
CA ASN A 69 12.48 -15.60 28.00
C ASN A 69 13.71 -15.72 27.06
N PRO A 70 13.72 -16.56 26.00
CA PRO A 70 14.86 -16.62 25.09
C PRO A 70 15.13 -15.29 24.37
N PHE A 71 14.09 -14.54 23.97
CA PHE A 71 14.25 -13.22 23.33
C PHE A 71 14.81 -12.17 24.27
N LYS A 72 14.39 -12.18 25.54
CA LYS A 72 14.94 -11.30 26.58
C LYS A 72 16.44 -11.56 26.80
N ASN A 73 16.85 -12.83 26.82
CA ASN A 73 18.26 -13.19 27.01
C ASN A 73 19.14 -12.78 25.81
N ILE A 74 18.64 -12.94 24.58
CA ILE A 74 19.33 -12.48 23.36
C ILE A 74 19.52 -10.95 23.38
N PHE A 75 18.49 -10.21 23.80
CA PHE A 75 18.57 -8.75 23.90
C PHE A 75 19.65 -8.27 24.90
N VAL A 76 19.73 -8.90 26.08
CA VAL A 76 20.74 -8.54 27.10
C VAL A 76 22.16 -8.75 26.58
N VAL A 77 22.40 -9.83 25.82
CA VAL A 77 23.71 -10.11 25.22
C VAL A 77 24.07 -9.06 24.17
N ILE A 78 23.13 -8.68 23.30
CA ILE A 78 23.36 -7.66 22.25
C ILE A 78 23.63 -6.28 22.88
N ALA A 79 22.87 -5.90 23.92
CA ALA A 79 23.05 -4.63 24.61
C ALA A 79 24.40 -4.55 25.36
N ALA A 80 24.87 -5.66 25.94
CA ALA A 80 26.19 -5.74 26.58
C ALA A 80 27.33 -5.57 25.58
N ILE A 81 27.21 -6.17 24.38
CA ILE A 81 28.18 -6.01 23.29
C ILE A 81 28.21 -4.56 22.77
N GLU A 82 27.05 -3.92 22.63
CA GLU A 82 26.94 -2.51 22.22
C GLU A 82 27.62 -1.58 23.23
N GLN A 83 27.38 -1.76 24.53
CA GLN A 83 27.97 -0.91 25.57
C GLN A 83 29.49 -1.06 25.66
N ALA A 84 30.02 -2.28 25.47
CA ALA A 84 31.46 -2.51 25.43
C ALA A 84 32.14 -1.76 24.27
N PHE A 85 31.49 -1.73 23.09
CA PHE A 85 32.01 -1.01 21.93
C PHE A 85 31.86 0.52 22.03
N VAL A 86 30.79 1.02 22.63
CA VAL A 86 30.59 2.45 22.87
C VAL A 86 31.59 2.99 23.88
N MET A 87 31.92 2.25 24.94
CA MET A 87 33.01 2.62 25.87
C MET A 87 34.36 2.74 25.15
N TYR A 88 34.69 1.77 24.29
CA TYR A 88 35.91 1.80 23.49
C TYR A 88 36.00 3.02 22.56
N TYR A 89 34.87 3.53 22.06
CA TYR A 89 34.82 4.67 21.14
C TYR A 89 34.83 6.04 21.86
N ILE A 90 34.24 6.12 23.06
CA ILE A 90 34.20 7.35 23.88
C ILE A 90 35.59 7.73 24.40
N GLU A 91 36.44 6.76 24.73
CA GLU A 91 37.85 7.03 25.09
C GLU A 91 38.65 7.71 23.96
N PHE A 92 38.15 7.70 22.72
CA PHE A 92 38.87 8.18 21.55
C PHE A 92 38.41 9.55 21.00
N SER A 93 37.28 10.12 21.45
CA SER A 93 36.74 11.36 20.84
C SER A 93 35.98 12.28 21.81
N LEU A 94 36.68 13.27 22.37
CA LEU A 94 36.11 14.40 23.12
C LEU A 94 35.92 15.61 22.17
N ASN A 95 34.71 15.89 21.68
CA ASN A 95 34.46 17.15 20.97
C ASN A 95 33.02 17.69 21.10
N PHE A 96 32.89 19.02 21.12
CA PHE A 96 31.66 19.82 21.35
C PHE A 96 30.54 19.58 20.32
N GLN A 97 30.89 19.12 19.12
CA GLN A 97 29.96 18.78 18.04
C GLN A 97 29.03 17.61 18.40
N SER A 98 29.51 16.70 19.26
CA SER A 98 28.74 15.58 19.81
C SER A 98 27.60 16.06 20.72
N ILE A 99 27.76 17.21 21.39
CA ILE A 99 26.76 17.76 22.32
C ILE A 99 25.65 18.48 21.55
N LEU A 100 25.98 19.24 20.49
CA LEU A 100 25.00 19.87 19.60
C LEU A 100 24.13 18.81 18.89
N TYR A 101 24.77 17.71 18.47
CA TYR A 101 24.12 16.55 17.88
C TYR A 101 23.07 15.92 18.81
N ILE A 102 23.29 15.92 20.13
CA ILE A 102 22.33 15.41 21.12
C ILE A 102 21.12 16.35 21.30
N ILE A 103 21.31 17.67 21.23
CA ILE A 103 20.22 18.66 21.38
C ILE A 103 19.26 18.60 20.18
N GLU A 104 19.80 18.48 18.97
CA GLU A 104 19.02 18.41 17.72
C GLU A 104 18.16 17.12 17.67
N GLN A 105 18.74 15.99 18.12
CA GLN A 105 18.09 14.68 18.21
C GLN A 105 16.94 14.61 19.24
N VAL A 106 16.95 15.46 20.28
CA VAL A 106 15.89 15.49 21.32
C VAL A 106 14.69 16.37 20.90
N SER A 107 14.93 17.40 20.08
CA SER A 107 13.90 18.36 19.68
C SER A 107 12.89 17.85 18.63
N MET A 108 13.33 17.01 17.70
CA MET A 108 12.52 16.47 16.60
C MET A 108 11.50 15.40 17.01
N PRO A 109 11.82 14.44 17.90
CA PRO A 109 10.86 13.50 18.48
C PRO A 109 9.75 14.20 19.26
N LEU A 110 10.06 15.32 19.91
CA LEU A 110 9.08 16.17 20.60
C LEU A 110 8.10 16.80 19.60
N PHE A 111 8.58 17.23 18.43
CA PHE A 111 7.74 17.80 17.36
C PHE A 111 6.82 16.74 16.75
N ALA A 112 7.34 15.53 16.48
CA ALA A 112 6.54 14.39 16.02
C ALA A 112 5.50 13.95 17.07
N TYR A 113 5.87 13.94 18.35
CA TYR A 113 4.97 13.67 19.47
C TYR A 113 3.83 14.71 19.57
N LEU A 114 4.16 16.01 19.48
CA LEU A 114 3.17 17.09 19.49
C LEU A 114 2.25 17.04 18.26
N TRP A 115 2.76 16.62 17.10
CA TRP A 115 2.00 16.44 15.88
C TRP A 115 0.99 15.27 15.96
N ILE A 116 1.43 14.10 16.45
CA ILE A 116 0.57 12.93 16.69
C ILE A 116 -0.50 13.21 17.74
N ARG A 117 -0.17 13.96 18.80
CA ARG A 117 -1.12 14.40 19.83
C ARG A 117 -2.20 15.34 19.25
N ARG A 118 -1.90 16.03 18.15
CA ARG A 118 -2.84 16.92 17.46
C ARG A 118 -3.76 16.19 16.48
N ILE A 119 -3.39 14.98 16.04
CA ILE A 119 -4.21 14.07 15.22
C ILE A 119 -5.38 13.47 16.00
N GLU A 120 -5.30 13.50 17.33
CA GLU A 120 -6.22 12.86 18.26
C GLU A 120 -7.44 13.73 18.63
N LYS A 121 -7.49 15.00 18.20
CA LYS A 121 -8.67 15.85 18.40
C LYS A 121 -9.72 15.59 17.32
N GLU A 122 -10.97 15.42 17.77
CA GLU A 122 -12.15 14.87 17.07
C GLU A 122 -12.59 15.55 15.75
N ASN A 123 -11.94 16.61 15.31
CA ASN A 123 -12.21 17.21 14.02
C ASN A 123 -11.14 16.80 13.01
N PHE A 124 -11.59 16.27 11.88
CA PHE A 124 -10.78 16.00 10.69
C PHE A 124 -10.10 17.31 10.25
N SER A 125 -8.94 17.61 10.83
CA SER A 125 -8.25 18.85 10.52
C SER A 125 -7.71 18.74 9.11
N PHE A 126 -7.92 19.79 8.32
CA PHE A 126 -7.26 20.06 7.04
C PHE A 126 -5.76 19.67 7.04
N LEU A 127 -5.09 19.77 8.21
CA LEU A 127 -3.73 19.29 8.43
C LEU A 127 -3.51 17.81 8.10
N GLN A 128 -4.38 16.89 8.54
CA GLN A 128 -4.20 15.44 8.28
C GLN A 128 -4.31 15.11 6.78
N TYR A 129 -5.18 15.84 6.08
CA TYR A 129 -5.30 15.76 4.62
C TYR A 129 -4.05 16.32 3.93
N ILE A 130 -3.57 17.50 4.35
CA ILE A 130 -2.31 18.08 3.83
C ILE A 130 -1.14 17.11 4.01
N TRP A 131 -1.02 16.48 5.17
CA TRP A 131 0.06 15.53 5.42
C TRP A 131 -0.07 14.25 4.58
N PHE A 132 -1.28 13.73 4.42
CA PHE A 132 -1.55 12.65 3.48
C PHE A 132 -1.11 13.03 2.05
N GLU A 133 -1.47 14.22 1.57
CA GLU A 133 -1.08 14.73 0.25
C GLU A 133 0.45 14.94 0.12
N ILE A 134 1.12 15.39 1.17
CA ILE A 134 2.59 15.52 1.20
C ILE A 134 3.28 14.16 1.10
N PHE A 135 2.85 13.17 1.90
CA PHE A 135 3.40 11.81 1.84
C PHE A 135 3.07 11.13 0.51
N HIS A 136 1.88 11.38 -0.01
CA HIS A 136 1.40 10.90 -1.29
C HIS A 136 2.27 11.43 -2.45
N SER A 137 2.45 12.75 -2.51
CA SER A 137 3.30 13.41 -3.50
C SER A 137 4.76 12.94 -3.43
N THR A 138 5.33 12.83 -2.22
CA THR A 138 6.74 12.45 -2.06
C THR A 138 6.99 10.98 -2.44
N ASN A 139 6.06 10.06 -2.11
CA ASN A 139 6.14 8.66 -2.53
C ASN A 139 6.06 8.52 -4.06
N ASP A 140 5.10 9.20 -4.69
CA ASP A 140 4.93 9.13 -6.15
C ASP A 140 6.13 9.74 -6.88
N HIS A 141 6.74 10.80 -6.35
CA HIS A 141 8.01 11.30 -6.87
C HIS A 141 9.12 10.25 -6.79
N ALA A 142 9.31 9.59 -5.65
CA ALA A 142 10.33 8.55 -5.50
C ALA A 142 10.19 7.44 -6.56
N GLU A 143 8.98 6.94 -6.79
CA GLU A 143 8.70 5.93 -7.81
C GLU A 143 9.03 6.42 -9.23
N VAL A 144 8.76 7.69 -9.56
CA VAL A 144 9.09 8.29 -10.86
C VAL A 144 10.61 8.44 -11.06
N PHE A 145 11.39 8.63 -9.99
CA PHE A 145 12.86 8.75 -10.08
C PHE A 145 13.57 7.39 -10.20
N VAL A 146 12.93 6.27 -9.85
CA VAL A 146 13.56 4.94 -9.92
C VAL A 146 14.11 4.63 -11.33
N PRO A 147 13.33 4.75 -12.43
CA PRO A 147 13.84 4.49 -13.77
C PRO A 147 15.03 5.38 -14.18
N LEU A 148 15.06 6.64 -13.71
CA LEU A 148 16.16 7.56 -13.98
C LEU A 148 17.48 7.06 -13.37
N TYR A 149 17.44 6.66 -12.10
CA TYR A 149 18.64 6.16 -11.42
C TYR A 149 19.05 4.78 -11.94
N THR A 150 18.09 3.92 -12.31
CA THR A 150 18.39 2.67 -13.01
C THR A 150 19.10 2.95 -14.34
N GLY A 151 18.65 3.94 -15.11
CA GLY A 151 19.30 4.36 -16.36
C GLY A 151 20.72 4.87 -16.15
N ARG A 152 20.97 5.69 -15.12
CA ARG A 152 22.31 6.20 -14.76
C ARG A 152 23.25 5.11 -14.23
N LEU A 153 22.70 4.14 -13.50
CA LEU A 153 23.47 2.96 -13.08
C LEU A 153 23.86 2.10 -14.28
N LEU A 154 22.95 1.91 -15.24
CA LEU A 154 23.24 1.19 -16.47
C LEU A 154 24.31 1.93 -17.30
N SER A 155 24.21 3.25 -17.45
CA SER A 155 25.19 4.04 -18.21
C SER A 155 26.57 4.04 -17.57
N SER A 156 26.65 4.16 -16.24
CA SER A 156 27.93 4.14 -15.52
C SER A 156 28.66 2.79 -15.67
N VAL A 157 27.93 1.67 -15.72
CA VAL A 157 28.51 0.34 -16.02
C VAL A 157 28.89 0.20 -17.50
N ALA A 158 28.03 0.67 -18.42
CA ALA A 158 28.24 0.55 -19.86
C ALA A 158 29.44 1.39 -20.37
N PHE A 159 29.58 2.62 -19.88
CA PHE A 159 30.62 3.56 -20.31
C PHE A 159 31.86 3.57 -19.41
N LYS A 160 31.94 2.68 -18.41
CA LYS A 160 33.02 2.62 -17.40
C LYS A 160 33.31 4.00 -16.79
N GLU A 161 32.26 4.67 -16.32
CA GLU A 161 32.39 5.95 -15.62
C GLU A 161 33.26 5.83 -14.36
N ALA A 162 33.74 6.96 -13.84
CA ALA A 162 34.58 6.98 -12.65
C ALA A 162 33.87 6.28 -11.47
N TRP A 163 34.61 5.47 -10.70
CA TRP A 163 34.06 4.68 -9.58
C TRP A 163 33.24 5.52 -8.58
N LEU A 164 33.64 6.78 -8.38
CA LEU A 164 32.92 7.75 -7.54
C LEU A 164 31.52 8.09 -8.07
N GLN A 165 31.34 8.23 -9.39
CA GLN A 165 30.03 8.51 -10.01
C GLN A 165 29.10 7.29 -9.92
N PHE A 166 29.67 6.09 -10.10
CA PHE A 166 28.93 4.84 -9.88
C PHE A 166 28.46 4.71 -8.42
N GLN A 167 29.35 4.92 -7.45
CA GLN A 167 29.01 4.89 -6.02
C GLN A 167 27.93 5.93 -5.66
N TYR A 168 28.03 7.14 -6.19
CA TYR A 168 27.01 8.18 -5.99
C TYR A 168 25.64 7.75 -6.55
N ASN A 169 25.58 7.27 -7.79
CA ASN A 169 24.33 6.83 -8.42
C ASN A 169 23.71 5.65 -7.67
N LEU A 170 24.53 4.73 -7.16
CA LEU A 170 24.09 3.57 -6.39
C LEU A 170 23.54 3.98 -5.02
N ILE A 171 24.22 4.88 -4.31
CA ILE A 171 23.73 5.44 -3.05
C ILE A 171 22.40 6.15 -3.26
N MET A 172 22.30 7.02 -4.27
CA MET A 172 21.06 7.74 -4.57
C MET A 172 19.91 6.80 -4.94
N PHE A 173 20.18 5.73 -5.70
CA PHE A 173 19.20 4.70 -6.02
C PHE A 173 18.65 4.02 -4.76
N VAL A 174 19.54 3.59 -3.85
CA VAL A 174 19.15 2.93 -2.60
C VAL A 174 18.36 3.89 -1.70
N VAL A 175 18.82 5.13 -1.56
CA VAL A 175 18.15 6.15 -0.74
C VAL A 175 16.74 6.45 -1.27
N VAL A 176 16.58 6.64 -2.58
CA VAL A 176 15.27 6.93 -3.19
C VAL A 176 14.30 5.76 -3.04
N ASN A 177 14.74 4.52 -3.25
CA ASN A 177 13.88 3.34 -3.09
C ASN A 177 13.48 3.12 -1.63
N PHE A 178 14.43 3.25 -0.71
CA PHE A 178 14.17 3.06 0.71
C PHE A 178 13.26 4.15 1.27
N ALA A 179 13.53 5.42 0.93
CA ALA A 179 12.65 6.53 1.27
C ALA A 179 11.26 6.38 0.65
N GLY A 180 11.17 5.98 -0.61
CA GLY A 180 9.90 5.69 -1.29
C GLY A 180 9.09 4.61 -0.56
N GLY A 181 9.67 3.41 -0.36
CA GLY A 181 9.00 2.31 0.33
C GLY A 181 8.55 2.68 1.74
N PHE A 182 9.36 3.46 2.46
CA PHE A 182 9.05 3.96 3.79
C PHE A 182 7.84 4.92 3.79
N LEU A 183 7.88 5.94 2.95
CA LEU A 183 6.80 6.94 2.84
C LEU A 183 5.51 6.30 2.31
N GLY A 184 5.63 5.36 1.37
CA GLY A 184 4.52 4.57 0.83
C GLY A 184 3.85 3.72 1.91
N GLY A 185 4.63 3.06 2.78
CA GLY A 185 4.12 2.31 3.92
C GLY A 185 3.33 3.18 4.90
N PHE A 186 3.85 4.37 5.24
CA PHE A 186 3.13 5.30 6.10
C PHE A 186 1.85 5.85 5.48
N ARG A 187 1.91 6.22 4.21
CA ARG A 187 0.74 6.65 3.45
C ARG A 187 -0.35 5.57 3.51
N MET A 188 0.00 4.30 3.26
CA MET A 188 -0.95 3.18 3.31
C MET A 188 -1.55 3.00 4.72
N GLY A 189 -0.73 3.11 5.77
CA GLY A 189 -1.19 3.04 7.16
C GLY A 189 -2.16 4.17 7.53
N ILE A 190 -1.81 5.43 7.22
CA ILE A 190 -2.66 6.60 7.47
C ILE A 190 -3.98 6.48 6.69
N PHE A 191 -3.90 6.06 5.43
CA PHE A 191 -5.08 5.87 4.58
C PHE A 191 -6.04 4.81 5.13
N SER A 192 -5.51 3.67 5.62
CA SER A 192 -6.32 2.64 6.26
C SER A 192 -7.05 3.14 7.51
N LEU A 193 -6.39 3.98 8.32
CA LEU A 193 -7.02 4.65 9.46
C LEU A 193 -8.11 5.63 9.02
N CYS A 194 -7.88 6.39 7.96
CA CYS A 194 -8.88 7.29 7.38
C CYS A 194 -10.12 6.52 6.90
N ILE A 195 -9.95 5.41 6.19
CA ILE A 195 -11.06 4.54 5.76
C ILE A 195 -11.84 4.02 6.96
N SER A 196 -11.14 3.54 7.99
CA SER A 196 -11.76 3.00 9.20
C SER A 196 -12.60 4.07 9.92
N ARG A 197 -12.09 5.30 10.03
CA ARG A 197 -12.83 6.43 10.61
C ARG A 197 -14.03 6.84 9.77
N LEU A 198 -13.88 6.87 8.45
CA LEU A 198 -14.99 7.15 7.53
C LEU A 198 -16.10 6.10 7.70
N SER A 199 -15.74 4.82 7.80
CA SER A 199 -16.68 3.73 8.06
C SER A 199 -17.42 3.93 9.38
N ILE A 200 -16.71 4.22 10.48
CA ILE A 200 -17.33 4.51 11.78
C ILE A 200 -18.30 5.69 11.67
N ARG A 201 -17.90 6.79 11.02
CA ARG A 201 -18.74 7.97 10.86
C ARG A 201 -20.01 7.66 10.07
N LEU A 202 -19.89 6.98 8.94
CA LEU A 202 -21.04 6.58 8.12
C LEU A 202 -22.00 5.67 8.91
N ARG A 203 -21.47 4.67 9.62
CA ARG A 203 -22.28 3.77 10.46
C ARG A 203 -23.00 4.51 11.58
N THR A 204 -22.30 5.40 12.29
CA THR A 204 -22.90 6.19 13.37
C THR A 204 -23.97 7.14 12.85
N THR A 205 -23.72 7.86 11.75
CA THR A 205 -24.70 8.77 11.15
C THR A 205 -25.91 8.03 10.61
N LEU A 206 -25.73 6.86 9.99
CA LEU A 206 -26.81 6.04 9.49
C LEU A 206 -27.64 5.42 10.64
N PHE A 207 -26.99 4.95 11.69
CA PHE A 207 -27.68 4.48 12.89
C PHE A 207 -28.45 5.60 13.61
N GLN A 208 -27.88 6.81 13.71
CA GLN A 208 -28.58 7.99 14.22
C GLN A 208 -29.80 8.33 13.36
N SER A 209 -29.73 8.14 12.04
CA SER A 209 -30.87 8.33 11.15
C SER A 209 -31.95 7.28 11.40
N TYR A 210 -31.58 6.00 11.60
CA TYR A 210 -32.54 4.95 11.96
C TYR A 210 -33.27 5.27 13.27
N LEU A 211 -32.57 5.71 14.31
CA LEU A 211 -33.20 6.08 15.59
C LEU A 211 -34.20 7.25 15.51
N ARG A 212 -34.16 8.05 14.44
CA ARG A 212 -35.09 9.17 14.21
C ARG A 212 -36.28 8.82 13.32
N GLN A 213 -36.35 7.59 12.79
CA GLN A 213 -37.46 7.15 11.95
C GLN A 213 -38.69 6.81 12.79
N GLU A 214 -39.87 6.94 12.18
CA GLU A 214 -41.14 6.54 12.79
C GLU A 214 -41.30 5.02 12.88
N ILE A 215 -42.17 4.55 13.76
CA ILE A 215 -42.39 3.11 13.98
C ILE A 215 -42.88 2.42 12.69
N GLY A 216 -43.72 3.07 11.89
CA GLY A 216 -44.21 2.54 10.61
C GLY A 216 -43.12 2.26 9.57
N PHE A 217 -41.94 2.91 9.67
CA PHE A 217 -40.78 2.57 8.86
C PHE A 217 -40.24 1.17 9.19
N PHE A 218 -40.24 0.79 10.47
CA PHE A 218 -39.77 -0.51 10.94
C PHE A 218 -40.80 -1.63 10.71
N ASP A 219 -42.09 -1.30 10.63
CA ASP A 219 -43.14 -2.27 10.25
C ASP A 219 -43.06 -2.66 8.77
N THR A 220 -42.53 -1.78 7.93
CA THR A 220 -42.41 -1.99 6.47
C THR A 220 -41.05 -2.55 6.03
N HIS A 221 -40.03 -2.49 6.89
CA HIS A 221 -38.66 -2.92 6.56
C HIS A 221 -38.14 -4.00 7.51
N GLU A 222 -37.71 -5.14 6.97
CA GLU A 222 -37.10 -6.22 7.75
C GLU A 222 -35.83 -5.75 8.48
N SER A 223 -35.76 -6.04 9.78
CA SER A 223 -34.61 -5.72 10.64
C SER A 223 -33.30 -6.29 10.11
N GLY A 224 -33.33 -7.47 9.48
CA GLY A 224 -32.17 -8.08 8.83
C GLY A 224 -31.62 -7.26 7.66
N LYS A 225 -32.48 -6.70 6.81
CA LYS A 225 -32.08 -5.83 5.70
C LYS A 225 -31.48 -4.53 6.20
N LEU A 226 -32.08 -3.92 7.23
CA LEU A 226 -31.55 -2.71 7.86
C LEU A 226 -30.17 -2.94 8.48
N LEU A 227 -29.96 -4.07 9.16
CA LEU A 227 -28.66 -4.44 9.72
C LEU A 227 -27.61 -4.71 8.64
N SER A 228 -28.02 -5.34 7.53
CA SER A 228 -27.13 -5.58 6.38
C SER A 228 -26.67 -4.26 5.77
N ARG A 229 -27.59 -3.31 5.53
CA ARG A 229 -27.24 -1.97 5.03
C ARG A 229 -26.30 -1.23 5.99
N LEU A 230 -26.58 -1.29 7.29
CA LEU A 230 -25.75 -0.66 8.31
C LEU A 230 -24.32 -1.23 8.31
N ASN A 231 -24.13 -2.53 8.13
CA ASN A 231 -22.80 -3.16 8.22
C ASN A 231 -22.10 -3.29 6.86
N GLN A 232 -22.73 -3.93 5.88
CA GLN A 232 -22.13 -4.25 4.59
C GLN A 232 -22.06 -3.03 3.68
N ASP A 233 -23.19 -2.37 3.41
CA ASP A 233 -23.23 -1.27 2.43
C ASP A 233 -22.37 -0.10 2.87
N THR A 234 -22.39 0.26 4.17
CA THR A 234 -21.54 1.34 4.68
C THR A 234 -20.04 1.03 4.54
N GLN A 235 -19.64 -0.24 4.71
CA GLN A 235 -18.26 -0.67 4.57
C GLN A 235 -17.81 -0.70 3.11
N ILE A 236 -18.66 -1.22 2.22
CA ILE A 236 -18.43 -1.23 0.78
C ILE A 236 -18.32 0.22 0.29
N MET A 237 -19.24 1.09 0.70
CA MET A 237 -19.22 2.51 0.33
C MET A 237 -17.96 3.22 0.83
N SER A 238 -17.62 3.10 2.13
CA SER A 238 -16.46 3.80 2.69
C SER A 238 -15.15 3.37 2.05
N SER A 239 -14.99 2.08 1.79
CA SER A 239 -13.77 1.53 1.18
C SER A 239 -13.69 1.86 -0.31
N THR A 240 -14.78 1.66 -1.06
CA THR A 240 -14.81 1.87 -2.51
C THR A 240 -14.60 3.34 -2.87
N VAL A 241 -15.31 4.25 -2.21
CA VAL A 241 -15.18 5.70 -2.49
C VAL A 241 -13.78 6.17 -2.15
N ALA A 242 -13.26 5.82 -0.97
CA ALA A 242 -11.92 6.23 -0.55
C ALA A 242 -10.84 5.67 -1.50
N ASN A 243 -10.91 4.37 -1.83
CA ASN A 243 -9.95 3.72 -2.71
C ASN A 243 -9.96 4.33 -4.12
N ASN A 244 -11.13 4.54 -4.71
CA ASN A 244 -11.24 5.09 -6.06
C ASN A 244 -10.71 6.53 -6.14
N ILE A 245 -11.04 7.38 -5.14
CA ILE A 245 -10.52 8.76 -5.08
C ILE A 245 -9.00 8.74 -4.94
N ALA A 246 -8.48 7.94 -4.00
CA ALA A 246 -7.03 7.84 -3.79
C ALA A 246 -6.31 7.33 -5.04
N GLN A 247 -6.84 6.31 -5.71
CA GLN A 247 -6.29 5.79 -6.97
C GLN A 247 -6.32 6.83 -8.08
N CYS A 248 -7.39 7.62 -8.20
CA CYS A 248 -7.50 8.67 -9.21
C CYS A 248 -6.45 9.77 -8.99
N ILE A 249 -6.29 10.25 -7.75
CA ILE A 249 -5.27 11.26 -7.40
C ILE A 249 -3.87 10.69 -7.66
N THR A 250 -3.60 9.46 -7.21
CA THR A 250 -2.33 8.75 -7.43
C THR A 250 -2.01 8.65 -8.92
N ALA A 251 -2.98 8.23 -9.73
CA ALA A 251 -2.80 8.09 -11.17
C ALA A 251 -2.49 9.43 -11.84
N LEU A 252 -3.19 10.51 -11.45
CA LEU A 252 -2.95 11.85 -11.99
C LEU A 252 -1.56 12.38 -11.61
N VAL A 253 -1.17 12.28 -10.35
CA VAL A 253 0.15 12.73 -9.87
C VAL A 253 1.26 11.97 -10.57
N ARG A 254 1.16 10.63 -10.65
CA ARG A 254 2.13 9.79 -11.35
C ARG A 254 2.20 10.09 -12.84
N PHE A 255 1.06 10.27 -13.48
CA PHE A 255 0.99 10.61 -14.90
C PHE A 255 1.71 11.94 -15.18
N ILE A 256 1.37 12.99 -14.42
CA ILE A 256 1.98 14.32 -14.56
C ILE A 256 3.48 14.25 -14.23
N GLY A 257 3.85 13.61 -13.13
CA GLY A 257 5.25 13.47 -12.69
C GLY A 257 6.10 12.75 -13.73
N THR A 258 5.60 11.64 -14.26
CA THR A 258 6.29 10.86 -15.32
C THR A 258 6.42 11.68 -16.59
N LEU A 259 5.35 12.38 -17.01
CA LEU A 259 5.36 13.19 -18.22
C LEU A 259 6.37 14.35 -18.12
N ILE A 260 6.42 15.06 -16.98
CA ILE A 260 7.42 16.11 -16.73
C ILE A 260 8.85 15.53 -16.80
N MET A 261 9.07 14.34 -16.24
CA MET A 261 10.38 13.71 -16.21
C MET A 261 10.82 13.22 -17.59
N MET A 262 9.90 12.66 -18.38
CA MET A 262 10.17 12.31 -19.78
C MET A 262 10.55 13.55 -20.61
N ILE A 263 9.81 14.66 -20.47
CA ILE A 263 10.11 15.92 -21.17
C ILE A 263 11.49 16.46 -20.77
N LYS A 264 11.83 16.41 -19.48
CA LYS A 264 13.15 16.85 -18.97
C LYS A 264 14.31 16.00 -19.48
N LEU A 265 14.08 14.70 -19.72
CA LEU A 265 15.09 13.79 -20.25
C LEU A 265 15.30 13.99 -21.75
N SER A 266 14.23 13.92 -22.53
CA SER A 266 14.27 14.17 -23.98
C SER A 266 12.87 14.44 -24.52
N ILE A 267 12.67 15.65 -25.04
CA ILE A 267 11.41 16.04 -25.67
C ILE A 267 11.12 15.21 -26.93
N HIS A 268 12.14 14.86 -27.72
CA HIS A 268 12.00 14.12 -28.97
C HIS A 268 11.47 12.70 -28.72
N LEU A 269 12.04 11.99 -27.74
CA LEU A 269 11.58 10.66 -27.33
C LEU A 269 10.19 10.71 -26.72
N THR A 270 9.89 11.76 -25.95
CA THR A 270 8.57 11.94 -25.35
C THR A 270 7.47 12.13 -26.40
N ILE A 271 7.72 12.93 -27.43
CA ILE A 271 6.76 13.14 -28.53
C ILE A 271 6.57 11.83 -29.31
N ALA A 272 7.65 11.11 -29.61
CA ALA A 272 7.55 9.79 -30.25
C ALA A 272 6.68 8.84 -29.42
N CYS A 273 6.81 8.88 -28.08
CA CYS A 273 5.97 8.09 -27.20
C CYS A 273 4.50 8.52 -27.22
N LEU A 274 4.24 9.83 -27.16
CA LEU A 274 2.89 10.39 -27.16
C LEU A 274 2.14 10.12 -28.47
N VAL A 275 2.84 10.05 -29.60
CA VAL A 275 2.23 9.70 -30.91
C VAL A 275 1.79 8.23 -30.95
N GLY A 276 2.51 7.33 -30.26
CA GLY A 276 2.12 5.92 -30.14
C GLY A 276 0.96 5.67 -29.16
N ALA A 277 0.83 6.50 -28.12
CA ALA A 277 -0.21 6.39 -27.09
C ALA A 277 -1.68 6.35 -27.61
N PRO A 278 -2.14 7.20 -28.54
CA PRO A 278 -3.53 7.19 -28.99
C PRO A 278 -3.94 5.86 -29.64
N LEU A 279 -3.02 5.18 -30.34
CA LEU A 279 -3.30 3.86 -30.92
C LEU A 279 -3.64 2.84 -29.83
N ILE A 280 -2.85 2.81 -28.76
CA ILE A 280 -3.07 1.93 -27.60
C ILE A 280 -4.40 2.29 -26.90
N LEU A 281 -4.69 3.58 -26.73
CA LEU A 281 -5.93 4.05 -26.12
C LEU A 281 -7.18 3.67 -26.91
N ILE A 282 -7.13 3.72 -28.25
CA ILE A 282 -8.26 3.31 -29.11
C ILE A 282 -8.55 1.83 -28.91
N VAL A 283 -7.53 0.98 -28.98
CA VAL A 283 -7.71 -0.47 -28.77
C VAL A 283 -8.20 -0.76 -27.35
N ALA A 284 -7.62 -0.10 -26.34
CA ALA A 284 -8.08 -0.23 -24.96
C ALA A 284 -9.56 0.17 -24.79
N LYS A 285 -10.03 1.22 -25.49
CA LYS A 285 -11.44 1.64 -25.46
C LYS A 285 -12.37 0.62 -26.12
N ILE A 286 -11.97 0.05 -27.26
CA ILE A 286 -12.74 -0.99 -27.95
C ILE A 286 -12.85 -2.24 -27.07
N CYS A 287 -11.73 -2.72 -26.54
CA CYS A 287 -11.68 -3.84 -25.61
C CYS A 287 -12.49 -3.55 -24.34
N GLY A 288 -12.39 -2.34 -23.78
CA GLY A 288 -13.14 -1.93 -22.59
C GLY A 288 -14.65 -1.95 -22.80
N ASN A 289 -15.13 -1.46 -23.95
CA ASN A 289 -16.55 -1.54 -24.30
C ASN A 289 -17.03 -2.99 -24.47
N ALA A 290 -16.21 -3.85 -25.09
CA ALA A 290 -16.51 -5.27 -25.20
C ALA A 290 -16.55 -5.95 -23.82
N HIS A 291 -15.58 -5.64 -22.95
CA HIS A 291 -15.53 -6.12 -21.58
C HIS A 291 -16.79 -5.75 -20.80
N ARG A 292 -17.24 -4.50 -20.92
CA ARG A 292 -18.45 -4.01 -20.26
C ARG A 292 -19.69 -4.81 -20.65
N ARG A 293 -19.90 -5.04 -21.95
CA ARG A 293 -21.03 -5.84 -22.46
C ARG A 293 -20.99 -7.29 -22.00
N ILE A 294 -19.79 -7.88 -21.96
CA ILE A 294 -19.60 -9.24 -21.47
C ILE A 294 -19.90 -9.31 -19.97
N SER A 295 -19.39 -8.36 -19.17
CA SER A 295 -19.68 -8.26 -17.74
C SER A 295 -21.18 -8.09 -17.44
N GLU A 296 -21.87 -7.24 -18.21
CA GLU A 296 -23.33 -7.08 -18.13
C GLU A 296 -24.03 -8.44 -18.35
N LYS A 297 -23.64 -9.18 -19.40
CA LYS A 297 -24.22 -10.50 -19.70
C LYS A 297 -23.89 -11.58 -18.65
N VAL A 298 -22.68 -11.59 -18.09
CA VAL A 298 -22.33 -12.49 -16.98
C VAL A 298 -23.16 -12.18 -15.74
N GLN A 299 -23.42 -10.90 -15.48
CA GLN A 299 -24.25 -10.47 -14.36
C GLN A 299 -25.71 -10.90 -14.56
N ASP A 300 -26.26 -10.77 -15.76
CA ASP A 300 -27.61 -11.23 -16.09
C ASP A 300 -27.76 -12.75 -15.89
N LEU A 301 -26.82 -13.55 -16.41
CA LEU A 301 -26.83 -15.01 -16.23
C LEU A 301 -26.63 -15.43 -14.77
N SER A 302 -25.87 -14.65 -14.01
CA SER A 302 -25.72 -14.88 -12.57
C SER A 302 -27.02 -14.59 -11.83
N ALA A 303 -27.73 -13.52 -12.19
CA ALA A 303 -29.04 -13.19 -11.62
C ALA A 303 -30.07 -14.28 -11.92
N GLU A 304 -30.11 -14.79 -13.17
CA GLU A 304 -30.98 -15.90 -13.56
C GLU A 304 -30.67 -17.18 -12.75
N ALA A 305 -29.39 -17.51 -12.56
CA ALA A 305 -29.01 -18.66 -11.71
C ALA A 305 -29.45 -18.48 -10.25
N PHE A 306 -29.35 -17.26 -9.71
CA PHE A 306 -29.86 -16.94 -8.38
C PHE A 306 -31.38 -17.10 -8.28
N GLU A 307 -32.13 -16.64 -9.30
CA GLU A 307 -33.58 -16.77 -9.35
C GLU A 307 -34.02 -18.25 -9.37
N ILE A 308 -33.38 -19.09 -10.19
CA ILE A 308 -33.64 -20.54 -10.22
C ILE A 308 -33.37 -21.17 -8.85
N ALA A 309 -32.25 -20.82 -8.22
CA ALA A 309 -31.89 -21.35 -6.91
C ALA A 309 -32.90 -20.90 -5.83
N GLU A 310 -33.31 -19.64 -5.85
CA GLU A 310 -34.30 -19.08 -4.93
C GLU A 310 -35.66 -19.77 -5.10
N GLU A 311 -36.16 -19.89 -6.33
CA GLU A 311 -37.40 -20.60 -6.66
C GLU A 311 -37.36 -22.05 -6.14
N THR A 312 -36.29 -22.77 -6.43
CA THR A 312 -36.12 -24.19 -6.04
C THR A 312 -36.09 -24.35 -4.52
N ILE A 313 -35.39 -23.46 -3.81
CA ILE A 313 -35.27 -23.53 -2.34
C ILE A 313 -36.59 -23.15 -1.67
N GLN A 314 -37.27 -22.10 -2.15
CA GLN A 314 -38.57 -21.69 -1.62
C GLN A 314 -39.64 -22.76 -1.85
N THR A 315 -39.58 -23.48 -2.97
CA THR A 315 -40.54 -24.53 -3.35
C THR A 315 -40.03 -25.95 -3.09
N ILE A 316 -39.02 -26.12 -2.23
CA ILE A 316 -38.33 -27.40 -2.01
C ILE A 316 -39.27 -28.56 -1.64
N ARG A 317 -40.35 -28.28 -0.91
CA ARG A 317 -41.36 -29.30 -0.57
C ARG A 317 -42.09 -29.82 -1.81
N THR A 318 -42.39 -28.93 -2.76
CA THR A 318 -43.01 -29.27 -4.04
C THR A 318 -42.04 -30.10 -4.89
N VAL A 319 -40.78 -29.65 -5.04
CA VAL A 319 -39.75 -30.38 -5.79
C VAL A 319 -39.57 -31.80 -5.25
N ARG A 320 -39.48 -31.97 -3.93
CA ARG A 320 -39.38 -33.29 -3.26
C ARG A 320 -40.64 -34.14 -3.44
N SER A 321 -41.82 -33.53 -3.45
CA SER A 321 -43.09 -34.27 -3.61
C SER A 321 -43.27 -34.86 -5.00
N PHE A 322 -42.70 -34.22 -6.03
CA PHE A 322 -42.71 -34.68 -7.41
C PHE A 322 -41.46 -35.47 -7.83
N GLY A 323 -40.41 -35.50 -6.99
CA GLY A 323 -39.15 -36.20 -7.30
C GLY A 323 -38.33 -35.54 -8.43
N ASN A 324 -38.42 -34.21 -8.53
CA ASN A 324 -37.87 -33.43 -9.65
C ASN A 324 -36.50 -32.79 -9.36
N GLU A 325 -35.77 -33.27 -8.36
CA GLU A 325 -34.49 -32.68 -7.94
C GLU A 325 -33.44 -32.64 -9.06
N ASP A 326 -33.35 -33.72 -9.85
CA ASP A 326 -32.40 -33.82 -10.96
C ASP A 326 -32.73 -32.86 -12.12
N GLU A 327 -34.01 -32.52 -12.29
CA GLU A 327 -34.45 -31.60 -13.34
C GLU A 327 -34.10 -30.15 -12.98
N GLU A 328 -34.36 -29.73 -11.74
CA GLU A 328 -33.96 -28.40 -11.25
C GLU A 328 -32.43 -28.27 -11.17
N LEU A 329 -31.73 -29.35 -10.81
CA LEU A 329 -30.26 -29.37 -10.84
C LEU A 329 -29.73 -29.13 -12.26
N LYS A 330 -30.30 -29.82 -13.27
CA LYS A 330 -29.93 -29.61 -14.68
C LYS A 330 -30.25 -28.21 -15.17
N ARG A 331 -31.39 -27.63 -14.76
CA ARG A 331 -31.76 -26.26 -15.11
C ARG A 331 -30.72 -25.27 -14.58
N PHE A 332 -30.36 -25.39 -13.31
CA PHE A 332 -29.31 -24.57 -12.68
C PHE A 332 -27.93 -24.77 -13.34
N GLU A 333 -27.54 -26.03 -13.61
CA GLU A 333 -26.27 -26.35 -14.27
C GLU A 333 -26.21 -25.76 -15.68
N THR A 334 -27.31 -25.80 -16.44
CA THR A 334 -27.38 -25.26 -17.79
C THR A 334 -27.12 -23.75 -17.80
N THR A 335 -27.74 -22.99 -16.88
CA THR A 335 -27.51 -21.54 -16.76
C THR A 335 -26.06 -21.24 -16.36
N LEU A 336 -25.47 -22.05 -15.46
CA LEU A 336 -24.05 -21.91 -15.12
C LEU A 336 -23.11 -22.23 -16.29
N GLN A 337 -23.42 -23.25 -17.09
CA GLN A 337 -22.65 -23.58 -18.29
C GLN A 337 -22.72 -22.44 -19.33
N GLN A 338 -23.88 -21.79 -19.48
CA GLN A 338 -24.00 -20.59 -20.32
C GLN A 338 -23.16 -19.43 -19.78
N SER A 339 -23.15 -19.20 -18.46
CA SER A 339 -22.29 -18.19 -17.83
C SER A 339 -20.81 -18.48 -18.08
N TYR A 340 -20.40 -19.75 -17.94
CA TYR A 340 -19.05 -20.20 -18.27
C TYR A 340 -18.71 -19.96 -19.75
N GLN A 341 -19.67 -20.14 -20.65
CA GLN A 341 -19.49 -19.82 -22.06
C GLN A 341 -19.24 -18.32 -22.31
N VAL A 342 -19.86 -17.44 -21.54
CA VAL A 342 -19.59 -16.01 -21.67
C VAL A 342 -18.25 -15.64 -21.01
N LEU A 343 -17.90 -16.29 -19.91
CA LEU A 343 -16.64 -16.11 -19.19
C LEU A 343 -15.40 -16.52 -20.02
N TRP A 344 -15.46 -17.58 -20.84
CA TRP A 344 -14.30 -17.91 -21.69
C TRP A 344 -14.04 -16.82 -22.75
N LEU A 345 -15.09 -16.22 -23.31
CA LEU A 345 -14.96 -15.09 -24.23
C LEU A 345 -14.30 -13.90 -23.52
N GLN A 346 -14.68 -13.65 -22.26
CA GLN A 346 -14.02 -12.64 -21.43
C GLN A 346 -12.53 -12.96 -21.23
N ALA A 347 -12.20 -14.22 -20.91
CA ALA A 347 -10.82 -14.65 -20.69
C ALA A 347 -9.96 -14.48 -21.94
N ILE A 348 -10.46 -14.88 -23.12
CA ILE A 348 -9.76 -14.68 -24.39
C ILE A 348 -9.60 -13.20 -24.71
N LEU A 349 -10.64 -12.39 -24.53
CA LEU A 349 -10.54 -10.95 -24.74
C LEU A 349 -9.47 -10.32 -23.84
N THR A 350 -9.41 -10.75 -22.58
CA THR A 350 -8.41 -10.29 -21.60
C THR A 350 -6.99 -10.70 -22.02
N ALA A 351 -6.82 -11.94 -22.46
CA ALA A 351 -5.54 -12.46 -22.94
C ALA A 351 -5.08 -11.70 -24.20
N ALA A 352 -5.97 -11.53 -25.18
CA ALA A 352 -5.70 -10.80 -26.42
C ALA A 352 -5.33 -9.33 -26.13
N GLN A 353 -6.06 -8.67 -25.22
CA GLN A 353 -5.73 -7.30 -24.79
C GLN A 353 -4.35 -7.24 -24.14
N LYS A 354 -4.03 -8.18 -23.25
CA LYS A 354 -2.73 -8.25 -22.57
C LYS A 354 -1.59 -8.43 -23.58
N TRP A 355 -1.73 -9.38 -24.51
CA TRP A 355 -0.74 -9.60 -25.57
C TRP A 355 -0.58 -8.39 -26.48
N PHE A 356 -1.70 -7.76 -26.88
CA PHE A 356 -1.64 -6.55 -27.70
C PHE A 356 -0.84 -5.45 -27.00
N VAL A 357 -1.08 -5.21 -25.70
CA VAL A 357 -0.36 -4.19 -24.93
C VAL A 357 1.13 -4.51 -24.84
N GLU A 358 1.51 -5.75 -24.50
CA GLU A 358 2.92 -6.13 -24.35
C GLU A 358 3.68 -6.10 -25.68
N VAL A 359 3.07 -6.58 -26.76
CA VAL A 359 3.65 -6.52 -28.11
C VAL A 359 3.79 -5.08 -28.58
N SER A 360 2.76 -4.24 -28.39
CA SER A 360 2.81 -2.82 -28.76
C SER A 360 3.91 -2.10 -27.99
N HIS A 361 4.02 -2.34 -26.69
CA HIS A 361 5.05 -1.76 -25.84
C HIS A 361 6.46 -2.18 -26.31
N SER A 362 6.67 -3.46 -26.56
CA SER A 362 7.96 -3.99 -27.03
C SER A 362 8.34 -3.44 -28.41
N ALA A 363 7.37 -3.39 -29.34
CA ALA A 363 7.57 -2.83 -30.67
C ALA A 363 7.90 -1.33 -30.62
N MET A 364 7.28 -0.60 -29.71
CA MET A 364 7.53 0.81 -29.46
C MET A 364 8.94 1.05 -28.92
N ILE A 365 9.38 0.27 -27.92
CA ILE A 365 10.76 0.31 -27.41
C ILE A 365 11.75 0.02 -28.54
N TYR A 366 11.55 -1.07 -29.28
CA TYR A 366 12.41 -1.44 -30.40
C TYR A 366 12.52 -0.31 -31.42
N LYS A 367 11.37 0.29 -31.82
CA LYS A 367 11.35 1.36 -32.81
C LYS A 367 12.08 2.61 -32.30
N ILE A 368 11.91 2.96 -31.03
CA ILE A 368 12.59 4.08 -30.38
C ILE A 368 14.11 3.87 -30.34
N ILE A 369 14.57 2.66 -30.00
CA ILE A 369 16.01 2.35 -29.95
C ILE A 369 16.61 2.30 -31.37
N SER A 370 15.89 1.69 -32.32
CA SER A 370 16.35 1.52 -33.70
C SER A 370 16.38 2.81 -34.52
N SER A 371 15.64 3.85 -34.13
CA SER A 371 15.52 5.08 -34.91
C SER A 371 16.74 6.02 -34.82
N ASN A 372 17.85 5.60 -34.17
CA ASN A 372 19.08 6.40 -34.02
C ASN A 372 18.81 7.85 -33.60
N VAL A 373 17.88 8.07 -32.65
CA VAL A 373 17.69 9.38 -31.98
C VAL A 373 18.74 9.58 -30.86
N PHE A 374 19.87 8.86 -30.93
CA PHE A 374 21.00 8.95 -30.01
C PHE A 374 22.18 9.66 -30.66
#